data_AF-A0A1V6U328-F1
#
_entry.id   AF-A0A1V6U328-F1
#
_cell.length_a   1.000
_cell.length_b   1.000
_cell.length_c   1.000
_cell.angle_alpha   90.00
_cell.angle_beta   90.00
_cell.angle_gamma   90.00
#
_symmetry.space_group_name_H-M   'P 1'
#
loop_
_entity.id
_entity.type
_entity.pdbx_description
1 polymer ?
#
loop_
_entity_poly.entity_id
_entity_poly.type
_entity_poly.pdbx_seq_one_letter_code
_entity_poly.pdbx_strand_id
1 'polypeptide(L)'
;MSLSFVLSQGSPYVISVLIDHMGQDEEAPGTDAIKFPRGLTGNFGGEQYQDLARGPPNEGGMYAERQGYHYPNPPTSAWELSNPVTGGLSHAGVGFYAASFRLNIPGGCDVPMRVVFNNSLHNSTKESSRGNNYRCQLFINGYQFGKYINNLGPQTAFPVPEDILNHEGDNHIALPLWAQDKQGATLGSLELIPTSLIRSGYNRPQAARQPVWTKQAESY
;
A
#
# COMPACT_ATOMS: atom_id res chain seq x y z
N MET A 1 -12.81 13.42 20.31
CA MET A 1 -13.58 13.15 19.07
C MET A 1 -15.05 13.05 19.47
N SER A 2 -15.88 14.06 19.24
CA SER A 2 -17.33 13.93 19.51
C SER A 2 -18.02 13.37 18.26
N LEU A 3 -18.94 12.43 18.45
CA LEU A 3 -19.84 11.97 17.39
C LEU A 3 -20.67 13.17 16.92
N SER A 4 -20.74 13.38 15.61
CA SER A 4 -21.51 14.49 15.02
C SER A 4 -23.02 14.23 14.99
N PHE A 5 -23.46 13.09 15.50
CA PHE A 5 -24.85 12.65 15.48
C PHE A 5 -25.29 12.17 16.86
N VAL A 6 -26.48 12.58 17.27
CA VAL A 6 -27.15 12.08 18.46
C VAL A 6 -27.70 10.69 18.14
N LEU A 7 -27.42 9.71 18.99
CA LEU A 7 -27.96 8.36 18.83
C LEU A 7 -29.48 8.39 19.09
N SER A 8 -30.23 7.74 18.22
CA SER A 8 -31.68 7.61 18.33
C SER A 8 -32.02 6.31 19.04
N GLN A 9 -32.87 6.40 20.06
CA GLN A 9 -33.32 5.23 20.81
C GLN A 9 -33.96 4.19 19.87
N GLY A 10 -33.59 2.92 20.02
CA GLY A 10 -34.13 1.81 19.23
C GLY A 10 -33.57 1.65 17.81
N SER A 11 -32.66 2.54 17.36
CA SER A 11 -32.02 2.41 16.04
C SER A 11 -30.74 1.56 16.10
N PRO A 12 -30.49 0.67 15.12
CA PRO A 12 -29.23 -0.07 15.04
C PRO A 12 -28.09 0.83 14.54
N TYR A 13 -26.89 0.62 15.07
CA TYR A 13 -25.67 1.33 14.67
C TYR A 13 -24.53 0.33 14.49
N VAL A 14 -23.60 0.64 13.57
CA VAL A 14 -22.39 -0.15 13.33
C VAL A 14 -21.17 0.72 13.60
N ILE A 15 -20.30 0.25 14.49
CA ILE A 15 -18.99 0.86 14.73
C ILE A 15 -17.97 0.06 13.92
N SER A 16 -17.32 0.72 12.97
CA SER A 16 -16.21 0.15 12.21
C SER A 16 -14.89 0.65 12.78
N VAL A 17 -14.01 -0.25 13.18
CA VAL A 17 -12.68 0.06 13.72
C VAL A 17 -11.62 -0.52 12.79
N LEU A 18 -10.77 0.35 12.26
CA LEU A 18 -9.60 -0.04 11.48
C LEU A 18 -8.35 0.13 12.34
N ILE A 19 -7.55 -0.95 12.46
CA ILE A 19 -6.33 -0.99 13.26
C ILE A 19 -5.19 -1.40 12.34
N ASP A 20 -4.09 -0.64 12.35
CA ASP A 20 -2.87 -1.04 11.64
C ASP A 20 -2.11 -2.08 12.45
N HIS A 21 -1.67 -3.16 11.79
CA HIS A 21 -0.80 -4.17 12.39
C HIS A 21 0.63 -3.97 11.88
N MET A 22 1.58 -3.72 12.79
CA MET A 22 2.97 -3.37 12.48
C MET A 22 3.93 -4.57 12.57
N GLY A 23 3.41 -5.78 12.70
CA GLY A 23 4.17 -6.98 13.02
C GLY A 23 3.91 -7.48 14.44
N GLN A 24 4.33 -8.72 14.68
CA GLN A 24 4.34 -9.28 16.03
C GLN A 24 5.64 -8.87 16.72
N ASP A 25 5.59 -8.76 18.05
CA ASP A 25 6.79 -8.50 18.83
C ASP A 25 7.71 -9.72 18.80
N GLU A 26 9.01 -9.46 18.89
CA GLU A 26 9.99 -10.51 19.15
C GLU A 26 9.84 -11.05 20.57
N GLU A 27 10.33 -12.26 20.80
CA GLU A 27 10.21 -12.97 22.07
C GLU A 27 11.59 -13.15 22.72
N ALA A 28 11.73 -12.67 23.97
CA ALA A 28 12.79 -13.13 24.86
C ALA A 28 12.26 -14.30 25.70
N PRO A 29 13.06 -15.34 26.04
CA PRO A 29 12.57 -16.50 26.75
C PRO A 29 11.79 -16.17 28.03
N GLY A 30 10.53 -16.61 28.11
CA GLY A 30 9.68 -16.49 29.29
C GLY A 30 8.85 -15.20 29.39
N THR A 31 8.80 -14.38 28.35
CA THR A 31 8.03 -13.11 28.37
C THR A 31 6.62 -13.24 27.80
N ASP A 32 6.39 -14.19 26.90
CA ASP A 32 5.18 -14.36 26.10
C ASP A 32 4.76 -13.08 25.34
N ALA A 33 5.70 -12.17 25.06
CA ALA A 33 5.49 -10.92 24.35
C ALA A 33 4.96 -11.13 22.93
N ILE A 34 5.39 -12.18 22.23
CA ILE A 34 4.87 -12.50 20.89
C ILE A 34 3.36 -12.82 20.89
N LYS A 35 2.78 -13.13 22.06
CA LYS A 35 1.36 -13.45 22.22
C LYS A 35 0.48 -12.22 22.48
N PHE A 36 1.04 -11.00 22.46
CA PHE A 36 0.21 -9.81 22.67
C PHE A 36 -0.91 -9.71 21.61
N PRO A 37 -2.18 -9.55 22.02
CA PRO A 37 -3.31 -9.59 21.11
C PRO A 37 -3.32 -8.37 20.18
N ARG A 38 -3.61 -8.57 18.88
CA ARG A 38 -3.53 -7.52 17.85
C ARG A 38 -4.76 -7.37 16.92
N GLY A 39 -5.93 -7.90 17.27
CA GLY A 39 -7.18 -7.65 16.53
C GLY A 39 -8.00 -8.90 16.20
N LEU A 40 -9.11 -8.73 15.45
CA LEU A 40 -10.16 -9.74 15.23
C LEU A 40 -10.37 -10.17 13.77
N THR A 41 -9.92 -9.39 12.77
CA THR A 41 -10.00 -9.78 11.35
C THR A 41 -8.81 -9.22 10.58
N GLY A 42 -8.23 -10.03 9.70
CA GLY A 42 -6.99 -9.75 8.98
C GLY A 42 -7.13 -10.05 7.49
N ASN A 43 -6.10 -10.66 6.90
CA ASN A 43 -6.09 -11.07 5.50
C ASN A 43 -7.23 -12.05 5.16
N PHE A 44 -7.63 -12.07 3.90
CA PHE A 44 -8.68 -12.97 3.43
C PHE A 44 -8.27 -14.44 3.62
N GLY A 45 -9.13 -15.22 4.28
CA GLY A 45 -8.87 -16.62 4.65
C GLY A 45 -7.98 -16.82 5.88
N GLY A 46 -7.35 -15.77 6.44
CA GLY A 46 -6.46 -15.90 7.59
C GLY A 46 -5.29 -16.85 7.30
N GLU A 47 -5.15 -17.93 8.07
CA GLU A 47 -4.13 -18.96 7.85
C GLU A 47 -4.35 -19.74 6.54
N GLN A 48 -5.55 -19.71 5.97
CA GLN A 48 -5.89 -20.24 4.64
C GLN A 48 -5.73 -19.17 3.56
N TYR A 49 -4.61 -18.46 3.58
CA TYR A 49 -4.30 -17.37 2.66
C TYR A 49 -4.27 -17.85 1.21
N GLN A 50 -4.72 -16.98 0.30
CA GLN A 50 -4.90 -17.32 -1.12
C GLN A 50 -3.65 -17.07 -1.96
N ASP A 51 -2.79 -16.13 -1.57
CA ASP A 51 -1.57 -15.81 -2.33
C ASP A 51 -0.41 -16.74 -1.99
N LEU A 52 -0.40 -17.91 -2.64
CA LEU A 52 0.70 -18.88 -2.47
C LEU A 52 2.01 -18.44 -3.15
N ALA A 53 1.99 -17.42 -4.02
CA ALA A 53 3.19 -16.94 -4.70
C ALA A 53 3.96 -15.92 -3.86
N ARG A 54 3.24 -15.07 -3.11
CA ARG A 54 3.81 -13.97 -2.30
C ARG A 54 3.86 -14.29 -0.80
N GLY A 55 3.12 -15.32 -0.38
CA GLY A 55 3.18 -15.86 0.97
C GLY A 55 2.25 -15.15 1.97
N PRO A 56 2.17 -15.66 3.21
CA PRO A 56 1.16 -15.25 4.18
C PRO A 56 1.15 -13.77 4.60
N PRO A 57 2.30 -13.06 4.77
CA PRO A 57 2.28 -11.71 5.30
C PRO A 57 2.17 -10.61 4.24
N ASN A 58 2.06 -10.96 2.96
CA ASN A 58 2.02 -9.98 1.87
C ASN A 58 0.75 -9.12 1.92
N GLU A 59 -0.36 -9.70 2.37
CA GLU A 59 -1.69 -9.08 2.36
C GLU A 59 -2.17 -8.83 3.79
N GLY A 60 -2.79 -7.68 4.00
CA GLY A 60 -3.55 -7.32 5.18
C GLY A 60 -5.05 -7.45 4.95
N GLY A 61 -5.80 -6.77 5.81
CA GLY A 61 -7.26 -6.88 5.85
C GLY A 61 -8.02 -5.75 5.19
N MET A 62 -7.42 -4.86 4.40
CA MET A 62 -8.20 -3.82 3.70
C MET A 62 -9.07 -4.46 2.61
N TYR A 63 -10.24 -3.87 2.34
CA TYR A 63 -11.17 -4.42 1.34
C TYR A 63 -10.49 -4.70 -0.02
N ALA A 64 -9.73 -3.74 -0.55
CA ALA A 64 -9.03 -3.92 -1.83
C ALA A 64 -8.03 -5.08 -1.80
N GLU A 65 -7.34 -5.31 -0.68
CA GLU A 65 -6.42 -6.44 -0.50
C GLU A 65 -7.20 -7.76 -0.48
N ARG A 66 -8.32 -7.84 0.26
CA ARG A 66 -9.20 -9.02 0.28
C ARG A 66 -9.85 -9.33 -1.08
N GLN A 67 -9.99 -8.32 -1.94
CA GLN A 67 -10.46 -8.50 -3.31
C GLN A 67 -9.32 -8.82 -4.30
N GLY A 68 -8.06 -8.82 -3.84
CA GLY A 68 -6.87 -9.04 -4.66
C GLY A 68 -6.52 -7.86 -5.58
N TYR A 69 -7.12 -6.69 -5.40
CA TYR A 69 -6.99 -5.58 -6.34
C TYR A 69 -5.58 -4.98 -6.45
N HIS A 70 -4.66 -5.36 -5.55
CA HIS A 70 -3.23 -5.05 -5.63
C HIS A 70 -2.47 -5.91 -6.64
N TYR A 71 -3.06 -6.99 -7.16
CA TYR A 71 -2.45 -7.82 -8.19
C TYR A 71 -2.44 -7.10 -9.54
N PRO A 72 -1.51 -7.44 -10.46
CA PRO A 72 -1.54 -6.96 -11.84
C PRO A 72 -2.88 -7.23 -12.53
N ASN A 73 -3.31 -6.31 -13.39
CA ASN A 73 -4.56 -6.37 -14.17
C ASN A 73 -5.86 -6.45 -13.33
N PRO A 74 -6.07 -5.58 -12.32
CA PRO A 74 -7.32 -5.56 -11.57
C PRO A 74 -8.49 -5.04 -12.45
N PRO A 75 -9.75 -5.30 -12.07
CA PRO A 75 -10.93 -4.93 -12.86
C PRO A 75 -11.28 -3.44 -12.67
N THR A 76 -10.45 -2.55 -13.21
CA THR A 76 -10.52 -1.10 -12.97
C THR A 76 -11.48 -0.34 -13.90
N SER A 77 -12.16 -1.01 -14.84
CA SER A 77 -13.00 -0.36 -15.85
C SER A 77 -14.14 0.49 -15.28
N ALA A 78 -14.60 0.17 -14.07
CA ALA A 78 -15.66 0.90 -13.37
C ALA A 78 -15.13 1.89 -12.32
N TRP A 79 -13.81 2.00 -12.16
CA TRP A 79 -13.21 2.85 -11.14
C TRP A 79 -13.14 4.30 -11.59
N GLU A 80 -13.24 5.19 -10.63
CA GLU A 80 -13.03 6.62 -10.86
C GLU A 80 -11.57 6.89 -11.25
N LEU A 81 -11.36 7.71 -12.27
CA LEU A 81 -10.04 8.21 -12.60
C LEU A 81 -9.65 9.32 -11.61
N SER A 82 -8.79 8.99 -10.65
CA SER A 82 -8.31 9.91 -9.62
C SER A 82 -6.79 9.79 -9.43
N ASN A 83 -6.19 10.82 -8.83
CA ASN A 83 -4.76 10.90 -8.57
C ASN A 83 -4.52 11.18 -7.07
N PRO A 84 -3.72 10.36 -6.36
CA PRO A 84 -3.51 10.49 -4.92
C PRO A 84 -2.69 11.74 -4.51
N VAL A 85 -1.98 12.35 -5.45
CA VAL A 85 -1.17 13.57 -5.24
C VAL A 85 -2.04 14.83 -5.42
N THR A 86 -2.88 14.88 -6.46
CA THR A 86 -3.68 16.09 -6.75
C THR A 86 -5.10 16.04 -6.18
N GLY A 87 -5.70 14.85 -6.07
CA GLY A 87 -7.06 14.63 -5.60
C GLY A 87 -7.13 14.09 -4.18
N GLY A 88 -6.38 13.02 -3.92
CA GLY A 88 -6.35 12.34 -2.62
C GLY A 88 -7.75 12.06 -2.05
N LEU A 89 -7.87 12.08 -0.72
CA LEU A 89 -9.12 11.96 0.01
C LEU A 89 -9.52 13.30 0.60
N SER A 90 -10.82 13.62 0.57
CA SER A 90 -11.37 14.84 1.14
C SER A 90 -11.88 14.70 2.57
N HIS A 91 -11.93 13.46 3.10
CA HIS A 91 -12.34 13.14 4.45
C HIS A 91 -11.56 11.93 4.99
N ALA A 92 -11.68 11.66 6.30
CA ALA A 92 -11.12 10.46 6.92
C ALA A 92 -11.69 9.19 6.27
N GLY A 93 -10.83 8.22 5.96
CA GLY A 93 -11.23 7.01 5.25
C GLY A 93 -10.05 6.33 4.57
N VAL A 94 -10.35 5.27 3.81
CA VAL A 94 -9.38 4.53 3.02
C VAL A 94 -9.76 4.62 1.55
N GLY A 95 -8.84 5.10 0.72
CA GLY A 95 -8.90 5.03 -0.73
C GLY A 95 -7.92 3.99 -1.25
N PHE A 96 -8.16 3.48 -2.44
CA PHE A 96 -7.26 2.56 -3.12
C PHE A 96 -6.99 3.09 -4.53
N TYR A 97 -5.72 3.29 -4.84
CA TYR A 97 -5.27 3.78 -6.14
C TYR A 97 -4.49 2.68 -6.83
N ALA A 98 -4.69 2.53 -8.14
CA ALA A 98 -3.93 1.59 -8.95
C ALA A 98 -3.59 2.22 -10.30
N ALA A 99 -2.40 1.94 -10.81
CA ALA A 99 -1.96 2.38 -12.12
C ALA A 99 -1.03 1.35 -12.75
N SER A 100 -0.89 1.39 -14.07
CA SER A 100 0.07 0.56 -14.79
C SER A 100 0.99 1.44 -15.62
N PHE A 101 2.26 1.06 -15.72
CA PHE A 101 3.27 1.78 -16.48
C PHE A 101 4.26 0.81 -17.09
N ARG A 102 4.96 1.22 -18.15
CA ARG A 102 5.92 0.38 -18.86
C ARG A 102 7.34 0.91 -18.66
N LEU A 103 8.27 0.01 -18.33
CA LEU A 103 9.70 0.31 -18.33
C LEU A 103 10.36 -0.28 -19.58
N ASN A 104 11.42 0.41 -20.03
CA ASN A 104 12.26 -0.02 -21.14
C ASN A 104 13.72 0.36 -20.84
N ILE A 105 14.24 -0.18 -19.75
CA ILE A 105 15.64 -0.01 -19.35
C ILE A 105 16.48 -0.93 -20.25
N PRO A 106 17.60 -0.47 -20.84
CA PRO A 106 18.44 -1.30 -21.71
C PRO A 106 19.23 -2.34 -20.92
N GLY A 107 19.64 -3.43 -21.57
CA GLY A 107 20.49 -4.46 -20.96
C GLY A 107 21.92 -3.99 -20.76
N GLY A 108 22.70 -4.73 -19.96
CA GLY A 108 24.11 -4.41 -19.69
C GLY A 108 24.33 -3.29 -18.67
N CYS A 109 23.27 -2.90 -17.96
CA CYS A 109 23.32 -1.99 -16.82
C CYS A 109 22.49 -2.56 -15.67
N ASP A 110 22.99 -2.37 -14.45
CA ASP A 110 22.23 -2.47 -13.21
C ASP A 110 21.70 -1.07 -12.86
N VAL A 111 20.39 -0.96 -12.65
CA VAL A 111 19.68 0.31 -12.39
C VAL A 111 18.83 0.15 -11.13
N PRO A 112 19.41 0.32 -9.93
CA PRO A 112 18.66 0.24 -8.68
C PRO A 112 17.58 1.32 -8.63
N MET A 113 16.31 0.92 -8.58
CA MET A 113 15.17 1.83 -8.55
C MET A 113 14.57 1.92 -7.15
N ARG A 114 13.93 3.06 -6.86
CA ARG A 114 13.18 3.29 -5.62
C ARG A 114 11.93 4.09 -5.89
N VAL A 115 10.87 3.79 -5.15
CA VAL A 115 9.67 4.64 -5.08
C VAL A 115 9.87 5.63 -3.93
N VAL A 116 9.71 6.92 -4.22
CA VAL A 116 9.92 8.02 -3.27
C VAL A 116 8.60 8.71 -2.99
N PHE A 117 8.26 8.80 -1.70
CA PHE A 117 7.18 9.63 -1.17
C PHE A 117 7.78 10.94 -0.67
N ASN A 118 7.38 12.08 -1.24
CA ASN A 118 7.74 13.36 -0.66
C ASN A 118 6.71 13.80 0.39
N ASN A 119 7.23 14.27 1.52
CA ASN A 119 6.46 14.63 2.70
C ASN A 119 5.58 15.87 2.44
N SER A 120 4.26 15.75 2.69
CA SER A 120 3.34 16.88 2.61
C SER A 120 3.63 17.98 3.65
N LEU A 121 4.28 17.63 4.76
CA LEU A 121 4.62 18.55 5.86
C LEU A 121 5.59 19.66 5.43
N HIS A 122 6.45 19.40 4.44
CA HIS A 122 7.45 20.37 3.97
C HIS A 122 6.94 21.36 2.92
N ASN A 123 5.77 21.11 2.33
CA ASN A 123 5.11 22.00 1.38
C ASN A 123 3.94 22.77 2.01
N SER A 124 4.01 23.04 3.32
CA SER A 124 3.03 23.83 4.09
C SER A 124 2.99 25.32 3.73
N THR A 125 3.73 25.75 2.70
CA THR A 125 3.69 27.11 2.16
C THR A 125 2.49 27.37 1.26
N LYS A 126 1.74 26.33 0.87
CA LYS A 126 0.39 26.46 0.32
C LYS A 126 -0.60 25.97 1.35
N GLU A 127 -1.73 26.66 1.45
CA GLU A 127 -2.91 26.33 2.25
C GLU A 127 -3.44 24.90 1.95
N SER A 128 -2.68 23.87 2.30
CA SER A 128 -3.13 22.48 2.22
C SER A 128 -4.22 22.32 3.27
N SER A 129 -5.46 22.48 2.82
CA SER A 129 -6.67 22.21 3.61
C SER A 129 -6.83 20.73 3.97
N ARG A 130 -5.93 19.85 3.50
CA ARG A 130 -5.91 18.40 3.76
C ARG A 130 -5.05 18.05 4.98
N GLY A 131 -5.41 16.96 5.64
CA GLY A 131 -4.71 16.45 6.82
C GLY A 131 -3.37 15.81 6.47
N ASN A 132 -2.50 15.73 7.49
CA ASN A 132 -1.15 15.17 7.37
C ASN A 132 -1.00 13.81 8.05
N ASN A 133 -2.01 13.36 8.80
CA ASN A 133 -2.02 12.02 9.38
C ASN A 133 -2.59 11.03 8.36
N TYR A 134 -1.69 10.41 7.60
CA TYR A 134 -2.06 9.35 6.67
C TYR A 134 -1.00 8.25 6.58
N ARG A 135 -1.47 7.08 6.15
CA ARG A 135 -0.67 5.87 5.94
C ARG A 135 -0.86 5.35 4.54
N CYS A 136 0.19 4.85 3.93
CA CYS A 136 0.13 4.16 2.65
C CYS A 136 0.81 2.79 2.73
N GLN A 137 0.34 1.87 1.90
CA GLN A 137 1.05 0.62 1.62
C GLN A 137 1.43 0.61 0.14
N LEU A 138 2.70 0.35 -0.18
CA LEU A 138 3.19 0.32 -1.55
C LEU A 138 3.17 -1.11 -2.07
N PHE A 139 2.39 -1.37 -3.12
CA PHE A 139 2.42 -2.64 -3.84
C PHE A 139 3.01 -2.44 -5.24
N ILE A 140 3.98 -3.28 -5.61
CA ILE A 140 4.52 -3.37 -6.97
C ILE A 140 4.30 -4.80 -7.49
N ASN A 141 3.58 -4.93 -8.59
CA ASN A 141 3.21 -6.22 -9.18
C ASN A 141 2.60 -7.21 -8.16
N GLY A 142 1.82 -6.67 -7.22
CA GLY A 142 1.18 -7.41 -6.12
C GLY A 142 2.04 -7.65 -4.88
N TYR A 143 3.34 -7.35 -4.91
CA TYR A 143 4.22 -7.47 -3.74
C TYR A 143 4.20 -6.20 -2.89
N GLN A 144 3.92 -6.34 -1.60
CA GLN A 144 4.01 -5.26 -0.64
C GLN A 144 5.49 -4.93 -0.37
N PHE A 145 5.92 -3.71 -0.72
CA PHE A 145 7.31 -3.26 -0.65
C PHE A 145 7.52 -2.03 0.22
N GLY A 146 6.50 -1.60 0.97
CA GLY A 146 6.64 -0.45 1.84
C GLY A 146 5.39 -0.10 2.63
N LYS A 147 5.56 0.22 3.90
CA LYS A 147 4.55 0.93 4.71
C LYS A 147 5.06 2.34 4.96
N TYR A 148 4.35 3.32 4.43
CA TYR A 148 4.66 4.74 4.61
C TYR A 148 3.70 5.35 5.64
N ILE A 149 4.24 6.02 6.66
CA ILE A 149 3.46 6.70 7.70
C ILE A 149 3.94 8.15 7.75
N ASN A 150 3.17 9.06 7.16
CA ASN A 150 3.61 10.45 6.89
C ASN A 150 4.01 11.19 8.17
N ASN A 151 3.23 10.99 9.24
CA ASN A 151 3.41 11.66 10.52
C ASN A 151 4.39 10.95 11.48
N LEU A 152 5.01 9.83 11.07
CA LEU A 152 5.97 9.08 11.88
C LEU A 152 7.35 8.96 11.23
N GLY A 153 7.40 8.62 9.93
CA GLY A 153 8.66 8.42 9.20
C GLY A 153 9.55 7.31 9.79
N PRO A 154 10.88 7.34 9.54
CA PRO A 154 11.62 8.31 8.72
C PRO A 154 11.67 7.94 7.23
N GLN A 155 11.27 6.72 6.87
CA GLN A 155 11.49 6.20 5.52
C GLN A 155 10.56 6.87 4.51
N THR A 156 11.16 7.53 3.51
CA THR A 156 10.49 8.15 2.37
C THR A 156 10.83 7.47 1.04
N ALA A 157 11.84 6.62 1.03
CA ALA A 157 12.36 5.95 -0.17
C ALA A 157 12.32 4.43 0.01
N PHE A 158 11.66 3.75 -0.91
CA PHE A 158 11.42 2.31 -0.89
C PHE A 158 12.11 1.67 -2.10
N PRO A 159 13.29 1.05 -1.94
CA PRO A 159 13.97 0.37 -3.03
C PRO A 159 13.14 -0.83 -3.50
N VAL A 160 13.06 -1.04 -4.81
CA VAL A 160 12.36 -2.17 -5.40
C VAL A 160 13.28 -2.84 -6.42
N PRO A 161 13.59 -4.14 -6.25
CA PRO A 161 14.55 -4.84 -7.10
C PRO A 161 13.99 -5.18 -8.49
N GLU A 162 14.88 -5.46 -9.44
CA GLU A 162 14.57 -5.74 -10.86
C GLU A 162 13.80 -7.06 -11.09
N ASP A 163 13.77 -7.98 -10.14
CA ASP A 163 12.95 -9.19 -10.24
C ASP A 163 11.47 -8.92 -9.88
N ILE A 164 11.23 -7.87 -9.09
CA ILE A 164 9.88 -7.40 -8.73
C ILE A 164 9.41 -6.33 -9.72
N LEU A 165 10.27 -5.38 -10.09
CA LEU A 165 10.02 -4.43 -11.17
C LEU A 165 10.45 -5.01 -12.51
N ASN A 166 9.50 -5.17 -13.43
CA ASN A 166 9.79 -5.58 -14.79
C ASN A 166 10.49 -4.43 -15.54
N HIS A 167 11.82 -4.39 -15.52
CA HIS A 167 12.65 -3.35 -16.16
C HIS A 167 12.46 -3.24 -17.69
N GLU A 168 12.01 -4.32 -18.32
CA GLU A 168 11.59 -4.37 -19.72
C GLU A 168 10.19 -4.97 -19.83
N GLY A 169 9.17 -4.18 -19.54
CA GLY A 169 7.80 -4.65 -19.54
C GLY A 169 6.83 -3.79 -18.74
N ASP A 170 5.62 -4.29 -18.65
CA ASP A 170 4.54 -3.65 -17.92
C ASP A 170 4.68 -3.92 -16.42
N ASN A 171 4.39 -2.90 -15.63
CA ASN A 171 4.39 -2.91 -14.18
C ASN A 171 3.06 -2.37 -13.68
N HIS A 172 2.63 -2.91 -12.54
CA HIS A 172 1.46 -2.48 -11.83
C HIS A 172 1.86 -1.91 -10.47
N ILE A 173 1.34 -0.73 -10.14
CA ILE A 173 1.47 -0.13 -8.82
C ILE A 173 0.09 -0.01 -8.18
N ALA A 174 -0.01 -0.41 -6.92
CA ALA A 174 -1.21 -0.22 -6.13
C ALA A 174 -0.87 0.42 -4.78
N LEU A 175 -1.79 1.26 -4.29
CA LEU A 175 -1.55 2.15 -3.16
C LEU A 175 -2.85 2.37 -2.37
N PRO A 176 -3.10 1.58 -1.31
CA PRO A 176 -4.02 1.99 -0.26
C PRO A 176 -3.52 3.29 0.38
N LEU A 177 -4.40 4.28 0.51
CA LEU A 177 -4.19 5.54 1.23
C LEU A 177 -5.23 5.63 2.35
N TRP A 178 -4.76 5.56 3.59
CA TRP A 178 -5.60 5.75 4.77
C TRP A 178 -5.42 7.15 5.33
N ALA A 179 -6.40 8.02 5.11
CA ALA A 179 -6.50 9.33 5.75
C ALA A 179 -7.10 9.20 7.17
N GLN A 180 -6.34 9.63 8.18
CA GLN A 180 -6.73 9.54 9.59
C GLN A 180 -7.32 10.86 10.12
N ASP A 181 -7.15 11.95 9.38
CA ASP A 181 -7.70 13.26 9.68
C ASP A 181 -9.07 13.47 9.03
N LYS A 182 -9.93 14.24 9.71
CA LYS A 182 -11.28 14.58 9.20
C LYS A 182 -11.24 15.31 7.86
N GLN A 183 -10.16 16.03 7.59
CA GLN A 183 -9.91 16.81 6.38
C GLN A 183 -9.46 15.94 5.17
N GLY A 184 -9.28 14.63 5.38
CA GLY A 184 -8.71 13.74 4.38
C GLY A 184 -7.19 13.84 4.29
N ALA A 185 -6.63 13.45 3.14
CA ALA A 185 -5.17 13.43 2.92
C ALA A 185 -4.83 13.45 1.42
N THR A 186 -3.70 14.06 1.08
CA THR A 186 -3.08 14.03 -0.25
C THR A 186 -1.60 13.74 -0.11
N LEU A 187 -1.02 12.99 -1.05
CA LEU A 187 0.43 12.77 -1.08
C LEU A 187 1.15 14.04 -1.52
N GLY A 188 2.36 14.29 -0.99
CA GLY A 188 3.22 15.37 -1.49
C GLY A 188 3.75 15.09 -2.90
N SER A 189 4.38 13.93 -3.11
CA SER A 189 4.64 13.35 -4.43
C SER A 189 4.81 11.83 -4.33
N LEU A 190 4.76 11.15 -5.47
CA LEU A 190 5.06 9.73 -5.61
C LEU A 190 5.84 9.50 -6.90
N GLU A 191 7.11 9.13 -6.78
CA GLU A 191 8.03 9.09 -7.92
C GLU A 191 8.81 7.78 -7.94
N LEU A 192 8.93 7.15 -9.12
CA LEU A 192 9.86 6.05 -9.34
C LEU A 192 11.14 6.64 -9.93
N ILE A 193 12.24 6.58 -9.18
CA ILE A 193 13.52 7.16 -9.59
C ILE A 193 14.64 6.11 -9.65
N PRO A 194 15.53 6.17 -10.66
CA PRO A 194 16.78 5.43 -10.63
C PRO A 194 17.75 6.06 -9.62
N THR A 195 18.47 5.24 -8.87
CA THR A 195 19.51 5.70 -7.94
C THR A 195 20.82 5.98 -8.67
N SER A 196 21.18 5.10 -9.59
CA SER A 196 22.41 5.11 -10.36
C SER A 196 22.23 4.30 -11.63
N LEU A 197 23.08 4.56 -12.62
CA LEU A 197 23.20 3.76 -13.83
C LEU A 197 24.58 3.10 -13.81
N ILE A 198 24.62 1.80 -13.53
CA ILE A 198 25.88 1.06 -13.36
C ILE A 198 26.04 0.12 -14.53
N ARG A 199 27.02 0.35 -15.41
CA ARG A 199 27.33 -0.63 -16.46
C ARG A 199 27.81 -1.93 -15.81
N SER A 200 27.15 -3.04 -16.13
CA SER A 200 27.36 -4.32 -15.45
C SER A 200 27.36 -5.48 -16.45
N GLY A 201 28.17 -6.50 -16.16
CA GLY A 201 28.12 -7.80 -16.85
C GLY A 201 27.07 -8.75 -16.27
N TYR A 202 26.31 -8.27 -15.28
CA TYR A 202 25.17 -8.98 -14.70
C TYR A 202 24.11 -9.29 -15.76
N ASN A 203 23.63 -10.53 -15.73
CA ASN A 203 22.45 -10.92 -16.50
C ASN A 203 21.21 -10.56 -15.71
N ARG A 204 20.21 -10.00 -16.39
CA ARG A 204 18.94 -9.65 -15.75
C ARG A 204 18.35 -10.84 -14.99
N PRO A 205 17.78 -10.60 -13.79
CA PRO A 205 17.14 -11.65 -13.05
C PRO A 205 15.87 -12.09 -13.79
N GLN A 206 15.49 -13.35 -13.57
CA GLN A 206 14.15 -13.76 -13.92
C GLN A 206 13.16 -13.02 -13.01
N ALA A 207 12.09 -12.49 -13.59
CA ALA A 207 11.01 -11.88 -12.81
C ALA A 207 10.44 -12.89 -11.82
N ALA A 208 10.18 -12.43 -10.59
CA ALA A 208 9.47 -13.20 -9.58
C ALA A 208 8.08 -13.61 -10.09
N ARG A 209 7.46 -14.62 -9.46
CA ARG A 209 6.11 -15.04 -9.85
C ARG A 209 5.11 -13.92 -9.53
N GLN A 210 4.53 -13.32 -10.56
CA GLN A 210 3.55 -12.23 -10.43
C GLN A 210 2.17 -12.67 -10.94
N PRO A 211 1.40 -13.52 -10.21
CA PRO A 211 0.04 -13.86 -10.60
C PRO A 211 -0.81 -12.61 -10.81
N VAL A 212 -1.56 -12.60 -11.91
CA VAL A 212 -2.52 -11.54 -12.24
C VAL A 212 -3.79 -11.71 -11.41
N TRP A 213 -4.56 -10.64 -11.31
CA TRP A 213 -5.84 -10.63 -10.62
C TRP A 213 -6.78 -11.70 -11.19
N THR A 214 -7.43 -12.42 -10.30
CA THR A 214 -8.58 -13.27 -10.60
C THR A 214 -9.65 -12.99 -9.56
N LYS A 215 -10.92 -13.12 -9.97
CA LYS A 215 -12.03 -12.93 -9.04
C LYS A 215 -11.95 -13.98 -7.94
N GLN A 216 -11.76 -13.54 -6.70
CA GLN A 216 -11.79 -14.42 -5.53
C GLN A 216 -13.24 -14.75 -5.19
N ALA A 217 -13.59 -16.03 -5.14
CA ALA A 217 -14.91 -16.45 -4.70
C ALA A 217 -15.08 -16.11 -3.20
N GLU A 218 -16.26 -15.62 -2.83
CA GLU A 218 -16.63 -15.35 -1.42
C GLU A 218 -15.81 -14.24 -0.72
N SER A 219 -15.06 -13.43 -1.47
CA SER A 219 -14.39 -12.24 -0.94
C SER A 219 -15.40 -11.20 -0.45
N TYR A 220 -15.04 -10.46 0.60
CA TYR A 220 -15.85 -9.43 1.26
C TYR A 220 -15.05 -8.19 1.62
#